data_AF-A0A0D1ZNN9-F1
#
_entry.id   AF-A0A0D1ZNN9-F1
#
_cell.length_a   1.000
_cell.length_b   1.000
_cell.length_c   1.000
_cell.angle_alpha   90.00
_cell.angle_beta   90.00
_cell.angle_gamma   90.00
#
_symmetry.space_group_name_H-M   'P 1'
#
loop_
_entity.id
_entity.type
_entity.pdbx_description
1 polymer ?
#
loop_
_entity_poly.entity_id
_entity_poly.type
_entity_poly.pdbx_seq_one_letter_code
_entity_poly.pdbx_strand_id
1 'polypeptide(L)' 'MYSKLVQRCFDHCVNDFTTKSLISREESCVMKCVDKYMRSNERIGERFQEQNAAMMQAGNIGGR' A
#
# COMPACT_ATOMS: atom_id res chain seq x y z
N MET A 1 10.10 -0.20 -1.73
CA MET A 1 8.78 0.48 -1.58
C MET A 1 8.37 1.18 -2.87
N TYR A 2 9.21 2.07 -3.42
CA TYR A 2 8.91 2.82 -4.65
C TYR A 2 8.55 1.95 -5.87
N SER A 3 9.37 0.94 -6.22
CA SER A 3 9.09 0.05 -7.37
C SER A 3 7.75 -0.69 -7.24
N LYS A 4 7.41 -1.20 -6.05
CA LYS A 4 6.12 -1.86 -5.79
C LYS A 4 4.94 -0.89 -5.89
N LEU A 5 5.11 0.35 -5.44
CA LEU A 5 4.11 1.40 -5.56
C LEU A 5 3.85 1.73 -7.03
N VAL A 6 4.90 1.99 -7.80
CA VAL A 6 4.81 2.34 -9.23
C VAL A 6 4.10 1.23 -9.99
N GLN A 7 4.54 -0.02 -9.83
CA GLN A 7 3.92 -1.16 -10.51
C GLN A 7 2.44 -1.30 -10.13
N ARG A 8 2.11 -1.21 -8.84
CA ARG A 8 0.71 -1.34 -8.39
C ARG A 8 -0.19 -0.23 -8.91
N CYS A 9 0.28 1.02 -8.94
CA CYS A 9 -0.53 2.11 -9.47
C CYS A 9 -0.66 2.04 -10.99
N PHE A 10 0.38 1.59 -11.70
CA PHE A 10 0.31 1.32 -13.13
C PHE A 10 -0.75 0.24 -13.42
N ASP A 11 -0.65 -0.93 -12.80
CA ASP A 11 -1.56 -2.07 -13.00
C ASP A 11 -3.04 -1.73 -12.72
N HIS A 12 -3.28 -0.75 -11.84
CA HIS A 12 -4.63 -0.43 -11.35
C HIS A 12 -5.25 0.83 -11.99
N CYS A 13 -4.43 1.71 -12.55
CA CYS A 13 -4.88 3.00 -13.09
C CYS A 13 -4.60 3.20 -14.57
N VAL A 14 -3.64 2.48 -15.16
CA VAL A 14 -3.32 2.60 -16.59
C VAL A 14 -3.91 1.41 -17.33
N ASN A 15 -5.04 1.65 -17.98
CA ASN A 15 -5.81 0.61 -18.66
C ASN A 15 -6.22 0.99 -20.08
N ASP A 16 -5.93 2.21 -20.51
CA ASP A 16 -6.10 2.65 -21.88
C ASP A 16 -4.74 2.74 -22.58
N PHE A 17 -4.57 1.95 -23.64
CA PHE A 17 -3.34 1.88 -24.43
C PHE A 17 -3.52 2.46 -25.84
N THR A 18 -4.54 3.29 -26.06
CA THR A 18 -4.78 3.96 -27.35
C THR A 18 -3.89 5.17 -27.57
N THR A 19 -3.31 5.74 -26.51
CA THR A 19 -2.40 6.89 -26.56
C THR A 19 -1.06 6.62 -25.87
N LYS A 20 0.01 7.30 -26.30
CA LYS A 20 1.33 7.21 -25.66
C LYS A 20 1.40 7.97 -24.33
N SER A 21 0.60 9.02 -24.19
CA SER A 21 0.48 9.82 -22.97
C SER A 21 -0.68 9.31 -22.13
N LEU A 22 -0.56 9.48 -20.80
CA LEU A 22 -1.67 9.28 -19.88
C LEU A 22 -2.81 10.25 -20.20
N ILE A 23 -4.04 9.77 -20.08
CA ILE A 23 -5.22 10.64 -20.14
C ILE A 23 -5.51 11.21 -18.73
N SER A 24 -6.22 12.35 -18.67
CA SER A 24 -6.51 13.05 -17.40
C SER A 24 -7.17 12.16 -16.32
N ARG A 25 -7.97 11.16 -16.73
CA ARG A 25 -8.54 10.16 -15.82
C ARG A 25 -7.47 9.30 -15.16
N GLU A 26 -6.50 8.81 -15.93
CA GLU A 26 -5.42 7.96 -15.44
C GLU A 26 -4.47 8.77 -14.54
N GLU A 27 -4.12 10.00 -14.93
CA GLU A 27 -3.34 10.92 -14.10
C GLU A 27 -4.01 11.13 -12.73
N SER A 28 -5.30 11.45 -12.73
CA SER A 28 -6.09 11.62 -11.49
C SER A 28 -6.15 10.33 -10.66
N CYS A 29 -6.20 9.17 -11.31
CA CYS A 29 -6.19 7.87 -10.63
C CYS A 29 -4.85 7.59 -9.97
N VAL A 30 -3.74 7.80 -10.70
CA VAL A 30 -2.37 7.56 -10.19
C VAL A 30 -2.10 8.42 -8.95
N MET A 31 -2.48 9.70 -8.97
CA MET A 31 -2.30 10.58 -7.80
C MET A 31 -3.07 10.06 -6.57
N LYS A 32 -4.33 9.66 -6.74
CA LYS A 32 -5.14 9.06 -5.66
C LYS A 32 -4.59 7.70 -5.21
N CYS A 33 -4.03 6.92 -6.13
CA CYS A 33 -3.42 5.62 -5.83
C CYS A 33 -2.22 5.79 -4.91
N VAL A 34 -1.34 6.75 -5.21
CA VAL A 34 -0.16 7.04 -4.38
C VAL A 34 -0.57 7.47 -2.98
N ASP A 35 -1.49 8.43 -2.85
CA ASP A 35 -1.98 8.89 -1.54
C ASP A 35 -2.61 7.75 -0.74
N LYS A 36 -3.45 6.94 -1.38
CA LYS A 36 -4.11 5.80 -0.74
C LYS A 36 -3.08 4.77 -0.30
N TYR A 37 -2.08 4.48 -1.11
CA TYR A 37 -1.04 3.52 -0.77
C TYR A 37 -0.26 3.98 0.46
N MET A 38 0.22 5.23 0.50
CA MET A 38 0.99 5.74 1.64
C MET A 38 0.19 5.67 2.95
N ARG A 39 -1.04 6.20 2.95
CA ARG A 39 -1.92 6.15 4.13
C ARG A 39 -2.25 4.72 4.56
N SER A 40 -2.39 3.81 3.59
CA SER A 40 -2.63 2.39 3.89
C SER A 40 -1.40 1.74 4.52
N ASN A 41 -0.20 2.04 4.04
CA ASN A 41 1.03 1.48 4.61
C ASN A 41 1.28 2.00 6.03
N GLU A 42 1.01 3.28 6.31
CA GLU A 42 1.07 3.84 7.66
C GLU A 42 0.11 3.12 8.60
N ARG A 43 -1.18 3.03 8.22
CA ARG A 43 -2.20 2.36 9.03
C ARG A 43 -1.90 0.88 9.27
N ILE A 44 -1.44 0.16 8.24
CA ILE A 44 -1.03 -1.24 8.37
C ILE A 44 0.18 -1.35 9.29
N GLY A 45 1.15 -0.43 9.16
CA GLY A 45 2.33 -0.38 10.03
C GLY A 45 1.96 -0.24 11.51
N GLU A 46 1.07 0.68 11.85
CA GLU A 46 0.57 0.85 13.23
C GLU A 46 -0.09 -0.41 13.77
N ARG A 47 -1.04 -0.98 13.01
CA ARG A 47 -1.75 -2.20 13.44
C ARG A 47 -0.80 -3.39 13.55
N PHE A 48 0.18 -3.50 12.66
CA PHE A 48 1.18 -4.56 12.71
C PHE A 48 2.05 -4.46 13.95
N GLN A 49 2.46 -3.25 14.36
CA GLN A 49 3.23 -3.04 15.59
C GLN A 49 2.42 -3.45 16.84
N GLU A 50 1.14 -3.06 16.90
CA GLU A 50 0.24 -3.47 18.00
C GLU A 50 0.11 -4.99 18.10
N GLN A 51 -0.13 -5.67 16.96
CA GLN A 51 -0.25 -7.11 16.93
C GLN A 51 1.07 -7.82 17.24
N ASN A 52 2.19 -7.31 16.75
CA ASN A 52 3.50 -7.87 17.04
C ASN A 52 3.83 -7.78 18.54
N ALA A 53 3.49 -6.67 19.21
CA ALA A 53 3.63 -6.54 20.65
C ALA A 53 2.73 -7.52 21.42
N ALA A 54 1.47 -7.69 20.98
CA ALA A 54 0.56 -8.67 21.56
C ALA A 54 1.05 -10.12 21.38
N MET A 55 1.61 -10.46 20.22
CA MET A 55 2.19 -11.79 19.96
C MET A 55 3.45 -12.05 20.81
N MET A 56 4.31 -11.06 20.99
CA MET A 56 5.47 -11.16 21.89
C MET A 56 5.05 -11.36 23.35
N GLN A 57 3.97 -10.70 23.79
CA GLN A 57 3.40 -10.92 25.13
C GLN A 57 2.76 -12.30 25.28
N ALA A 58 2.05 -12.78 24.25
CA ALA A 58 1.47 -14.12 24.24
C ALA A 58 2.53 -15.23 24.23
N GLY A 59 3.66 -15.01 23.54
CA GLY A 59 4.82 -15.92 23.53
C GLY A 59 5.53 -16.06 24.88
N ASN A 60 5.34 -15.12 25.80
CA ASN A 60 5.92 -15.15 27.15
C ASN A 60 5.05 -15.91 28.19
N ILE A 61 3.90 -16.45 27.79
CA ILE A 61 2.98 -17.19 28.68
C ILE A 61 3.18 -18.73 28.54
N GLY A 62 3.95 -19.19 27.54
CA GLY A 62 4.26 -20.60 27.32
C GLY A 62 5.47 -21.16 28.06
N GLY A 63 6.17 -20.33 28.85
CA GLY A 63 7.33 -20.73 29.67
C GLY A 63 6.99 -20.72 31.16
N ARG A 64 6.06 -21.57 31.59
CA ARG A 64 5.91 -22.00 32.98
C ARG A 64 5.97 -23.51 33.04
#